data_AF-A0A549T915-F1
#
_entry.id   AF-A0A549T915-F1
#
_cell.length_a   1.000
_cell.length_b   1.000
_cell.length_c   1.000
_cell.angle_alpha   90.00
_cell.angle_beta   90.00
_cell.angle_gamma   90.00
#
_symmetry.space_group_name_H-M   'P 1'
#
loop_
_entity.id
_entity.type
_entity.pdbx_description
1 polymer ?
#
loop_
_entity_poly.entity_id
_entity_poly.type
_entity_poly.pdbx_seq_one_letter_code
_entity_poly.pdbx_strand_id
1 'polypeptide(L)'
;MKLKFSVWRDFAPDKTLLVRFGPTRDQQIVSSDGDLLQEIYSWHMLEDPFGGVSGEGDRTHLRELLFDRFDAARPPAERRFSALQDFFVEADRIIAAGSAEWTISQQTLCDDDEAPHRLNPLLALKLHLEWLRSSFADQPGISVLVR
;
A
#
# COMPACT_ATOMS: atom_id res chain seq x y z
N MET A 1 3.95 -5.75 -13.00
CA MET A 1 3.16 -6.10 -11.80
C MET A 1 2.44 -4.84 -11.38
N LYS A 2 1.11 -4.86 -11.21
CA LYS A 2 0.34 -3.68 -10.79
C LYS A 2 0.28 -3.65 -9.27
N LEU A 3 0.78 -2.58 -8.65
CA LEU A 3 0.79 -2.45 -7.19
C LEU A 3 -0.62 -2.11 -6.71
N LYS A 4 -1.16 -2.89 -5.77
CA LYS A 4 -2.34 -2.55 -4.98
C LYS A 4 -1.92 -2.18 -3.57
N PHE A 5 -2.31 -0.99 -3.13
CA PHE A 5 -2.19 -0.54 -1.74
C PHE A 5 -3.56 -0.53 -1.09
N SER A 6 -3.69 -1.14 0.08
CA SER A 6 -4.94 -1.17 0.85
C SER A 6 -4.70 -0.75 2.29
N VAL A 7 -5.62 0.06 2.82
CA VAL A 7 -5.67 0.43 4.24
C VAL A 7 -6.83 -0.30 4.89
N TRP A 8 -6.52 -0.95 6.01
CA TRP A 8 -7.44 -1.74 6.79
C TRP A 8 -7.53 -1.17 8.20
N ARG A 9 -8.72 -1.21 8.79
CA ARG A 9 -8.97 -0.81 10.17
C ARG A 9 -9.57 -1.96 10.95
N ASP A 10 -9.22 -2.09 12.22
CA ASP A 10 -9.93 -2.93 13.17
C ASP A 10 -11.44 -2.63 13.11
N PHE A 11 -12.23 -3.68 12.99
CA PHE A 11 -13.68 -3.61 12.88
C PHE A 11 -14.32 -4.27 14.09
N ALA A 12 -14.91 -3.43 14.95
CA ALA A 12 -15.77 -3.87 16.04
C ALA A 12 -17.22 -3.77 15.57
N PRO A 13 -17.91 -4.90 15.31
CA PRO A 13 -19.30 -4.84 14.89
C PRO A 13 -20.20 -4.45 16.06
N ASP A 14 -21.15 -3.53 15.82
CA ASP A 14 -22.16 -3.14 16.82
C ASP A 14 -23.07 -4.31 17.27
N LYS A 15 -23.05 -5.42 16.52
CA LYS A 15 -23.84 -6.62 16.76
C LYS A 15 -22.96 -7.85 16.62
N THR A 16 -23.18 -8.85 17.45
CA THR A 16 -22.52 -10.15 17.35
C THR A 16 -22.68 -10.74 15.94
N LEU A 17 -21.56 -11.07 15.29
CA LEU A 17 -21.56 -11.69 13.97
C LEU A 17 -21.40 -13.21 14.11
N LEU A 18 -22.19 -13.95 13.33
CA LEU A 18 -22.04 -15.40 13.17
C LEU A 18 -21.33 -15.66 11.85
N VAL A 19 -20.07 -16.07 11.92
CA VAL A 19 -19.31 -16.48 10.73
C VAL A 19 -19.44 -17.99 10.56
N ARG A 20 -19.84 -18.42 9.36
CA ARG A 20 -19.96 -19.82 8.98
C ARG A 20 -18.92 -20.16 7.94
N PHE A 21 -18.04 -21.11 8.24
CA PHE A 21 -17.00 -21.55 7.33
C PHE A 21 -17.39 -22.87 6.66
N GLY A 22 -17.65 -22.85 5.35
CA GLY A 22 -17.79 -24.07 4.54
C GLY A 22 -19.01 -24.96 4.84
N PRO A 23 -19.02 -26.20 4.31
CA PRO A 23 -20.15 -27.14 4.42
C PRO A 23 -20.25 -27.80 5.81
N THR A 24 -19.16 -27.85 6.56
CA THR A 24 -19.15 -28.24 7.98
C THR A 24 -19.64 -27.05 8.81
N ARG A 25 -20.74 -27.23 9.54
CA ARG A 25 -21.45 -26.17 10.31
C ARG A 25 -20.68 -25.71 11.56
N ASP A 26 -19.39 -25.48 11.46
CA ASP A 26 -18.64 -24.85 12.54
C ASP A 26 -19.00 -23.36 12.56
N GLN A 27 -19.71 -22.97 13.61
CA GLN A 27 -20.13 -21.60 13.85
C GLN A 27 -19.09 -20.95 14.76
N GLN A 28 -18.41 -19.93 14.25
CA GLN A 28 -17.57 -19.08 15.08
C GLN A 28 -18.33 -17.80 15.38
N ILE A 29 -18.54 -17.54 16.67
CA ILE A 29 -19.15 -16.29 17.13
C ILE A 29 -18.03 -15.26 17.19
N VAL A 30 -18.10 -14.26 16.31
CA VAL A 30 -17.17 -13.13 16.33
C VAL A 30 -17.82 -12.05 17.17
N SER A 31 -17.28 -11.87 18.38
CA SER A 31 -17.82 -10.98 19.42
C SER A 31 -16.75 -10.13 20.10
N SER A 32 -15.49 -10.24 19.65
CA SER A 32 -14.36 -9.53 20.26
C SER A 32 -13.81 -8.42 19.35
N ASP A 33 -13.36 -7.34 19.99
CA ASP A 33 -12.59 -6.27 19.36
C ASP A 33 -11.28 -6.84 18.78
N GLY A 34 -11.06 -6.66 17.47
CA GLY A 34 -9.78 -6.92 16.81
C GLY A 34 -9.67 -8.18 15.95
N ASP A 35 -10.72 -9.02 15.87
CA ASP A 35 -10.71 -10.21 15.00
C ASP A 35 -11.09 -9.92 13.54
N LEU A 36 -11.75 -8.79 13.29
CA LEU A 36 -12.20 -8.39 11.96
C LEU A 36 -11.47 -7.14 11.52
N LEU A 37 -11.17 -7.11 10.22
CA LEU A 37 -10.59 -5.95 9.55
C LEU A 37 -11.54 -5.49 8.45
N GLN A 38 -11.74 -4.19 8.36
CA GLN A 38 -12.48 -3.54 7.29
C GLN A 38 -11.50 -2.80 6.38
N GLU A 39 -11.54 -3.09 5.07
CA GLU A 39 -10.84 -2.26 4.07
C GLU A 39 -11.56 -0.92 3.98
N ILE A 40 -10.86 0.16 4.33
CA ILE A 40 -11.40 1.53 4.32
C ILE A 40 -10.88 2.34 3.13
N TYR A 41 -9.81 1.88 2.50
CA TYR A 41 -9.22 2.50 1.33
C TYR A 41 -8.50 1.46 0.47
N SER A 42 -8.61 1.60 -0.85
CA SER A 42 -7.77 0.85 -1.78
C SER A 42 -7.39 1.72 -2.97
N TRP A 43 -6.14 1.60 -3.40
CA TRP A 43 -5.59 2.29 -4.55
C TRP A 43 -4.70 1.36 -5.36
N HIS A 44 -4.67 1.58 -6.67
CA HIS A 44 -3.89 0.77 -7.60
C HIS A 44 -3.01 1.69 -8.44
N MET A 45 -1.73 1.35 -8.52
CA MET A 45 -0.79 1.95 -9.45
C MET A 45 -0.76 1.11 -10.74
N LEU A 46 -0.92 1.78 -11.88
CA LEU A 46 -0.89 1.11 -13.18
C LEU A 46 0.55 0.86 -13.64
N GLU A 47 1.42 1.82 -13.38
CA GLU A 47 2.85 1.75 -13.66
C GLU A 47 3.59 0.87 -12.66
N ASP A 48 4.76 0.38 -13.06
CA ASP A 48 5.71 -0.18 -12.11
C ASP A 48 6.33 0.97 -11.29
N PRO A 49 6.10 1.03 -9.96
CA PRO A 49 6.64 2.11 -9.12
C PRO A 49 8.17 2.19 -9.14
N PHE A 50 8.85 1.10 -9.51
CA PHE A 50 10.31 1.01 -9.50
C PHE A 50 10.90 0.97 -10.91
N GLY A 51 10.07 1.06 -11.96
CA GLY A 51 10.51 0.94 -13.36
C GLY A 51 11.49 2.04 -13.79
N GLY A 52 11.42 3.22 -13.18
CA GLY A 52 12.34 4.33 -13.44
C GLY A 52 13.64 4.29 -12.60
N VAL A 53 13.81 3.34 -11.68
CA VAL A 53 15.00 3.29 -10.82
C VAL A 53 16.13 2.56 -11.55
N SER A 54 17.26 3.24 -11.75
CA SER A 54 18.36 2.71 -12.57
C SER A 54 19.14 1.57 -11.89
N GLY A 55 19.29 1.62 -10.56
CA GLY A 55 20.04 0.63 -9.78
C GLY A 55 19.22 -0.62 -9.47
N GLU A 56 19.71 -1.81 -9.86
CA GLU A 56 19.02 -3.07 -9.55
C GLU A 56 18.99 -3.38 -8.05
N GLY A 57 20.08 -3.11 -7.34
CA GLY A 57 20.12 -3.24 -5.87
C GLY A 57 19.11 -2.33 -5.18
N ASP A 58 19.03 -1.07 -5.61
CA ASP A 58 18.07 -0.09 -5.11
C ASP A 58 16.62 -0.53 -5.38
N ARG A 59 16.33 -1.04 -6.58
CA ARG A 59 15.01 -1.61 -6.91
C ARG A 59 14.64 -2.77 -5.99
N THR A 60 15.55 -3.72 -5.81
CA THR A 60 15.31 -4.89 -4.96
C THR A 60 15.06 -4.45 -3.51
N HIS A 61 15.88 -3.52 -3.00
CA HIS A 61 15.74 -3.03 -1.65
C HIS A 61 14.41 -2.29 -1.42
N LEU A 62 13.99 -1.42 -2.35
CA LEU A 62 12.68 -0.77 -2.28
C LEU A 62 11.52 -1.78 -2.29
N ARG A 63 11.65 -2.87 -3.06
CA ARG A 63 10.65 -3.95 -3.08
C ARG A 63 10.57 -4.68 -1.75
N GLU A 64 11.69 -4.99 -1.12
CA GLU A 64 11.72 -5.63 0.21
C GLU A 64 11.06 -4.72 1.26
N LEU A 65 11.38 -3.42 1.24
CA LEU A 65 10.82 -2.44 2.18
C LEU A 65 9.31 -2.24 2.03
N LEU A 66 8.74 -2.54 0.86
CA LEU A 66 7.33 -2.28 0.57
C LEU A 66 6.47 -3.55 0.43
N PHE A 67 6.90 -4.57 -0.31
CA PHE A 67 6.13 -5.79 -0.50
C PHE A 67 6.34 -6.75 0.68
N ASP A 68 7.58 -7.11 0.99
CA ASP A 68 7.86 -8.12 2.01
C ASP A 68 7.47 -7.64 3.40
N ARG A 69 7.64 -6.34 3.65
CA ARG A 69 7.26 -5.69 4.92
C ARG A 69 5.74 -5.61 5.13
N PHE A 70 4.95 -5.53 4.07
CA PHE A 70 3.49 -5.34 4.13
C PHE A 70 2.70 -6.53 3.56
N ASP A 71 3.35 -7.68 3.44
CA ASP A 71 2.75 -8.94 2.98
C ASP A 71 1.59 -9.38 3.88
N ALA A 72 0.56 -9.98 3.28
CA ALA A 72 -0.65 -10.41 3.98
C ALA A 72 -0.38 -11.44 5.09
N ALA A 73 0.71 -12.22 4.99
CA ALA A 73 1.11 -13.21 5.99
C ALA A 73 1.62 -12.58 7.29
N ARG A 74 2.01 -11.30 7.27
CA ARG A 74 2.44 -10.58 8.48
C ARG A 74 1.24 -10.09 9.31
N PRO A 75 1.36 -10.06 10.65
CA PRO A 75 0.30 -9.56 11.50
C PRO A 75 0.04 -8.05 11.27
N PRO A 76 -1.21 -7.57 11.39
CA PRO A 76 -1.57 -6.16 11.19
C PRO A 76 -0.73 -5.18 12.01
N ALA A 77 -0.33 -5.57 13.23
CA ALA A 77 0.48 -4.76 14.13
C ALA A 77 1.89 -4.44 13.57
N GLU A 78 2.46 -5.32 12.75
CA GLU A 78 3.75 -5.11 12.08
C GLU A 78 3.62 -4.28 10.80
N ARG A 79 2.41 -4.21 10.24
CA ARG A 79 2.10 -3.54 8.96
C ARG A 79 1.52 -2.14 9.14
N ARG A 80 1.90 -1.45 10.21
CA ARG A 80 1.43 -0.08 10.48
C ARG A 80 2.11 0.93 9.55
N PHE A 81 1.47 2.09 9.34
CA PHE A 81 2.05 3.18 8.55
C PHE A 81 3.43 3.63 9.02
N SER A 82 3.74 3.51 10.32
CA SER A 82 5.07 3.80 10.86
C SER A 82 6.18 2.96 10.23
N ALA A 83 5.87 1.75 9.76
CA ALA A 83 6.84 0.88 9.09
C ALA A 83 7.21 1.36 7.67
N LEU A 84 6.49 2.33 7.09
CA LEU A 84 6.86 2.94 5.80
C LEU A 84 8.03 3.92 5.93
N GLN A 85 8.46 4.26 7.15
CA GLN A 85 9.51 5.25 7.34
C GLN A 85 10.82 4.85 6.64
N ASP A 86 11.19 3.58 6.69
CA ASP A 86 12.40 3.07 6.04
C ASP A 86 12.28 3.19 4.51
N PHE A 87 11.09 2.87 3.97
CA PHE A 87 10.80 3.07 2.54
C PHE A 87 10.94 4.54 2.13
N PHE A 88 10.42 5.49 2.93
CA PHE A 88 10.51 6.92 2.61
C PHE A 88 11.95 7.43 2.59
N VAL A 89 12.75 7.04 3.58
CA VAL A 89 14.18 7.40 3.65
C VAL A 89 14.91 6.92 2.42
N GLU A 90 14.68 5.66 2.03
CA GLU A 90 15.35 5.07 0.87
C GLU A 90 14.88 5.67 -0.46
N ALA A 91 13.57 5.90 -0.62
CA ALA A 91 13.03 6.56 -1.79
C ALA A 91 13.60 7.98 -1.95
N ASP A 92 13.68 8.77 -0.86
CA ASP A 92 14.28 10.10 -0.88
C ASP A 92 15.76 10.07 -1.28
N ARG A 93 16.53 9.11 -0.76
CA ARG A 93 17.93 8.91 -1.13
C ARG A 93 18.08 8.70 -2.63
N ILE A 94 17.28 7.82 -3.22
CA ILE A 94 17.34 7.45 -4.65
C ILE A 94 16.90 8.62 -5.54
N ILE A 95 15.82 9.31 -5.16
CA ILE A 95 15.30 10.48 -5.88
C ILE A 95 16.32 11.62 -5.84
N ALA A 96 16.89 11.93 -4.67
CA ALA A 96 17.87 12.99 -4.51
C ALA A 96 19.20 12.69 -5.25
N ALA A 97 19.56 11.42 -5.38
CA ALA A 97 20.69 10.98 -6.20
C ALA A 97 20.43 11.05 -7.71
N GLY A 98 19.22 11.41 -8.15
CA GLY A 98 18.85 11.45 -9.56
C GLY A 98 18.77 10.07 -10.22
N SER A 99 18.70 9.00 -9.41
CA SER A 99 18.67 7.61 -9.88
C SER A 99 17.25 7.08 -10.11
N ALA A 100 16.25 7.98 -10.07
CA ALA A 100 14.86 7.72 -10.42
C ALA A 100 14.46 8.57 -11.65
N GLU A 101 14.27 7.92 -12.78
CA GLU A 101 13.96 8.55 -14.06
C GLU A 101 12.47 8.88 -14.22
N TRP A 102 12.21 9.86 -15.08
CA TRP A 102 10.87 10.18 -15.55
C TRP A 102 10.50 9.24 -16.70
N THR A 103 9.34 8.59 -16.59
CA THR A 103 8.79 7.68 -17.60
C THR A 103 7.52 8.26 -18.22
N ILE A 104 7.08 7.67 -19.33
CA ILE A 104 5.76 7.98 -19.90
C ILE A 104 4.70 7.33 -19.02
N SER A 105 3.72 8.12 -18.58
CA SER A 105 2.54 7.69 -17.84
C SER A 105 1.71 6.72 -18.68
N GLN A 106 1.19 5.66 -18.06
CA GLN A 106 0.18 4.81 -18.69
C GLN A 106 -1.24 5.30 -18.38
N GLN A 107 -1.37 6.25 -17.44
CA GLN A 107 -2.64 6.84 -17.08
C GLN A 107 -3.03 7.96 -18.06
N THR A 108 -4.18 7.77 -18.72
CA THR A 108 -4.88 8.81 -19.47
C THR A 108 -5.71 9.64 -18.50
N LEU A 109 -5.45 10.95 -18.41
CA LEU A 109 -6.15 11.85 -17.48
C LEU A 109 -7.40 12.46 -18.09
N CYS A 110 -7.43 12.63 -19.42
CA CYS A 110 -8.57 13.15 -20.16
C CYS A 110 -8.65 12.44 -21.52
N ASP A 111 -9.87 12.16 -21.99
CA ASP A 111 -10.09 11.46 -23.27
C ASP A 111 -9.61 12.26 -24.50
N ASP A 112 -9.40 13.58 -24.33
CA ASP A 112 -8.91 14.50 -25.37
C ASP A 112 -7.39 14.79 -25.30
N ASP A 113 -6.64 14.14 -24.40
CA ASP A 113 -5.19 14.34 -24.28
C ASP A 113 -4.43 13.61 -25.40
N GLU A 114 -3.99 14.35 -26.42
CA GLU A 114 -3.15 13.80 -27.51
C GLU A 114 -1.67 13.61 -27.11
N ALA A 115 -1.23 14.18 -25.98
CA ALA A 115 0.18 14.18 -25.59
C ALA A 115 0.49 13.19 -24.44
N PRO A 116 1.58 12.42 -24.52
CA PRO A 116 1.99 11.53 -23.43
C PRO A 116 2.46 12.32 -22.22
N HIS A 117 1.83 12.10 -21.07
CA HIS A 117 2.26 12.66 -19.79
C HIS A 117 3.53 11.98 -19.30
N ARG A 118 4.42 12.74 -18.66
CA ARG A 118 5.60 12.19 -17.97
C ARG A 118 5.36 12.16 -16.48
N LEU A 119 5.77 11.09 -15.83
CA LEU A 119 5.74 10.96 -14.38
C LEU A 119 7.02 10.28 -13.89
N ASN A 120 7.44 10.59 -12.67
CA ASN A 120 8.43 9.80 -11.96
C ASN A 120 7.69 8.79 -11.06
N PRO A 121 7.71 7.47 -11.36
CA PRO A 121 6.85 6.52 -10.66
C PRO A 121 7.16 6.42 -9.17
N LEU A 122 8.44 6.44 -8.80
CA LEU A 122 8.86 6.34 -7.41
C LEU A 122 8.41 7.57 -6.62
N LEU A 123 8.57 8.77 -7.19
CA LEU A 123 8.13 10.01 -6.57
C LEU A 123 6.60 10.04 -6.42
N ALA A 124 5.85 9.63 -7.46
CA ALA A 124 4.40 9.58 -7.41
C ALA A 124 3.90 8.64 -6.31
N LEU A 125 4.48 7.43 -6.21
CA LEU A 125 4.19 6.49 -5.13
C LEU A 125 4.52 7.10 -3.77
N LYS A 126 5.71 7.68 -3.61
CA LYS A 126 6.13 8.29 -2.34
C LYS A 126 5.13 9.34 -1.86
N LEU A 127 4.77 10.29 -2.73
CA LEU A 127 3.82 11.36 -2.40
C LEU A 127 2.44 10.81 -2.04
N HIS A 128 1.97 9.78 -2.75
CA HIS A 128 0.69 9.14 -2.44
C HIS A 128 0.70 8.49 -1.05
N LEU A 129 1.77 7.77 -0.72
CA LEU A 129 1.96 7.13 0.59
C LEU A 129 2.14 8.14 1.73
N GLU A 130 2.80 9.27 1.47
CA GLU A 130 2.89 10.37 2.43
C GLU A 130 1.52 10.98 2.73
N TRP A 131 0.71 11.21 1.70
CA TRP A 131 -0.66 11.67 1.86
C TRP A 131 -1.50 10.67 2.66
N LEU A 132 -1.41 9.36 2.37
CA LEU A 132 -2.10 8.33 3.13
C LEU A 132 -1.65 8.30 4.60
N ARG A 133 -0.33 8.34 4.85
CA ARG A 133 0.19 8.44 6.21
C ARG A 133 -0.40 9.66 6.92
N SER A 134 -0.42 10.83 6.29
CA SER A 134 -0.99 12.03 6.90
C SER A 134 -2.50 11.92 7.18
N SER A 135 -3.24 11.19 6.34
CA SER A 135 -4.69 11.02 6.47
C SER A 135 -5.08 10.01 7.56
N PHE A 136 -4.21 9.05 7.86
CA PHE A 136 -4.49 7.94 8.76
C PHE A 136 -3.56 7.85 9.99
N ALA A 137 -2.59 8.76 10.15
CA ALA A 137 -1.55 8.69 11.20
C ALA A 137 -2.13 8.57 12.62
N ASP A 138 -3.23 9.27 12.91
CA ASP A 138 -3.80 9.36 14.25
C ASP A 138 -4.89 8.30 14.53
N GLN A 139 -5.16 7.41 13.58
CA GLN A 139 -6.21 6.40 13.73
C GLN A 139 -5.66 5.10 14.34
N PRO A 140 -6.18 4.65 15.49
CA PRO A 140 -5.79 3.38 16.08
C PRO A 140 -6.31 2.20 15.25
N GLY A 141 -5.62 1.07 15.32
CA GLY A 141 -6.05 -0.17 14.65
C GLY A 141 -5.89 -0.16 13.14
N ILE A 142 -5.13 0.80 12.58
CA ILE A 142 -4.86 0.85 11.14
C ILE A 142 -3.68 -0.04 10.76
N SER A 143 -3.87 -0.83 9.72
CA SER A 143 -2.83 -1.60 9.05
C SER A 143 -2.85 -1.39 7.55
N VAL A 144 -1.70 -1.61 6.94
CA VAL A 144 -1.45 -1.46 5.52
C VAL A 144 -1.22 -2.83 4.90
N LEU A 145 -1.59 -2.98 3.65
CA LEU A 145 -1.29 -4.15 2.86
C LEU A 145 -0.90 -3.73 1.45
N VAL A 146 0.17 -4.35 0.92
CA VAL A 146 0.66 -4.10 -0.43
C VAL A 146 0.73 -5.42 -1.18
N ARG A 147 0.21 -5.45 -2.41
CA ARG A 147 0.18 -6.64 -3.30
C ARG A 147 0.54 -6.27 -4.74
#